data_AF-A0A7Z7CKD1-F1
#
_entry.id   AF-A0A7Z7CKD1-F1
#
_cell.length_a   1.000
_cell.length_b   1.000
_cell.length_c   1.000
_cell.angle_alpha   90.00
_cell.angle_beta   90.00
_cell.angle_gamma   90.00
#
_symmetry.space_group_name_H-M   'P 1'
#
loop_
_entity.id
_entity.type
_entity.pdbx_description
1 polymer ?
#
loop_
_entity_poly.entity_id
_entity_poly.type
_entity_poly.pdbx_seq_one_letter_code
_entity_poly.pdbx_strand_id
1 'polypeptide(L)'
;MQSQNEPRPVGRPAQGITKKVSLTLSEEEWDEIEQSGMTYGAFVKDRMNKARKAAALETSPAPQPPITQFERERRSVDYPRQYAEERWDIHQRLSDEEVPPDVIEAAKKSMYKVLYPNQAENAVLETRDQYICPFTGKRFSTMDKLVGSAIPTLIQWATAQIRRDAERAVARSKENL
;
A
#
# COMPACT_ATOMS: atom_id res chain seq x y z
N MET A 1 32.09 0.20 -49.03
CA MET A 1 30.67 0.18 -48.63
C MET A 1 30.60 0.54 -47.16
N GLN A 2 30.29 1.80 -46.84
CA GLN A 2 30.15 2.28 -45.46
C GLN A 2 28.65 2.47 -45.19
N SER A 3 28.10 1.69 -44.26
CA SER A 3 26.70 1.83 -43.82
C SER A 3 26.66 2.83 -42.67
N GLN A 4 26.03 3.98 -42.93
CA GLN A 4 25.72 5.00 -41.93
C GLN A 4 24.63 4.44 -40.98
N ASN A 5 24.91 4.39 -39.68
CA ASN A 5 23.93 4.07 -38.65
C ASN A 5 23.24 5.37 -38.21
N GLU A 6 22.00 5.56 -38.67
CA GLU A 6 21.11 6.62 -38.16
C GLU A 6 20.60 6.26 -36.74
N PRO A 7 20.69 7.16 -35.75
CA PRO A 7 20.14 6.91 -34.42
C PRO A 7 18.62 7.03 -34.44
N ARG A 8 17.93 6.00 -33.95
CA ARG A 8 16.46 5.95 -33.87
C ARG A 8 15.93 7.03 -32.91
N PRO A 9 14.74 7.61 -33.17
CA PRO A 9 14.15 8.62 -32.30
C PRO A 9 13.79 8.01 -30.95
N VAL A 10 14.39 8.54 -29.89
CA VAL A 10 14.04 8.31 -28.49
C VAL A 10 12.59 8.76 -28.25
N GLY A 11 11.75 7.84 -27.78
CA GLY A 11 10.36 8.14 -27.44
C GLY A 11 10.26 9.18 -26.32
N ARG A 12 9.23 10.03 -26.37
CA ARG A 12 8.95 11.04 -25.32
C ARG A 12 8.77 10.37 -23.95
N PRO A 13 9.29 10.96 -22.86
CA PRO A 13 9.04 10.47 -21.50
C PRO A 13 7.53 10.49 -21.21
N ALA A 14 7.04 9.46 -20.52
CA ALA A 14 5.65 9.36 -20.13
C ALA A 14 5.26 10.57 -19.27
N GLN A 15 4.44 11.48 -19.82
CA GLN A 15 3.84 12.54 -19.04
C GLN A 15 2.83 11.88 -18.09
N GLY A 16 3.14 11.90 -16.79
CA GLY A 16 2.24 11.36 -15.77
C GLY A 16 0.83 11.94 -15.90
N ILE A 17 -0.17 11.15 -15.53
CA ILE A 17 -1.58 11.56 -15.57
C ILE A 17 -1.78 12.70 -14.57
N THR A 18 -1.81 13.95 -15.04
CA THR A 18 -2.28 15.10 -14.26
C THR A 18 -3.80 15.10 -14.23
N LYS A 19 -4.40 14.79 -13.08
CA LYS A 19 -5.83 14.97 -12.86
C LYS A 19 -6.13 16.47 -12.80
N LYS A 20 -6.96 16.96 -13.72
CA LYS A 20 -7.51 18.32 -13.66
C LYS A 20 -8.63 18.34 -12.63
N VAL A 21 -8.60 19.34 -11.75
CA VAL A 21 -9.66 19.58 -10.75
C VAL A 21 -10.22 20.96 -11.04
N SER A 22 -11.54 21.05 -11.24
CA SER A 22 -12.26 22.31 -11.34
C SER A 22 -12.65 22.76 -9.94
N LEU A 23 -12.22 23.95 -9.53
CA LEU A 23 -12.63 24.60 -8.29
C LEU A 23 -13.51 25.79 -8.66
N THR A 24 -14.68 25.88 -8.04
CA THR A 24 -15.53 27.07 -8.07
C THR A 24 -15.29 27.84 -6.79
N LEU A 25 -14.77 29.06 -6.92
CA LEU A 25 -14.51 29.97 -5.81
C LEU A 25 -15.60 31.03 -5.75
N SER A 26 -15.89 31.55 -4.55
CA SER A 26 -16.76 32.72 -4.38
C SER A 26 -16.06 34.02 -4.79
N GLU A 27 -16.82 35.10 -5.00
CA GLU A 27 -16.26 36.44 -5.31
C GLU A 27 -15.28 36.91 -4.23
N GLU A 28 -15.61 36.67 -2.95
CA GLU A 28 -14.74 37.01 -1.82
C GLU A 28 -13.38 36.30 -1.89
N GLU A 29 -13.37 35.02 -2.29
CA GLU A 29 -12.13 34.24 -2.44
C GLU A 29 -11.31 34.71 -3.64
N TRP A 30 -11.95 35.24 -4.68
CA TRP A 30 -11.26 35.87 -5.81
C TRP A 30 -10.58 37.17 -5.38
N ASP A 31 -11.28 38.01 -4.61
CA ASP A 31 -10.72 39.25 -4.09
C ASP A 31 -9.52 39.00 -3.18
N GLU A 32 -9.55 37.95 -2.34
CA GLU A 32 -8.41 37.55 -1.52
C GLU A 32 -7.17 37.15 -2.35
N ILE A 33 -7.38 36.45 -3.47
CA ILE A 33 -6.31 36.05 -4.38
C ILE A 33 -5.70 37.29 -5.05
N GLU A 34 -6.53 38.21 -5.51
CA GLU A 34 -6.07 39.45 -6.16
C GLU A 34 -5.29 40.35 -5.18
N GLN A 35 -5.79 40.50 -3.96
CA GLN A 35 -5.12 41.28 -2.90
C GLN A 35 -3.79 40.66 -2.47
N SER A 36 -3.61 39.34 -2.61
CA SER A 36 -2.37 38.65 -2.24
C SER A 36 -1.20 38.97 -3.19
N GLY A 37 -1.47 39.48 -4.39
CA GLY A 37 -0.46 39.73 -5.43
C GLY A 37 0.23 38.46 -5.95
N MET A 38 -0.25 37.28 -5.59
CA MET A 38 0.32 35.99 -6.01
C MET A 38 -0.41 35.44 -7.25
N THR A 39 0.28 34.61 -8.02
CA THR A 39 -0.42 33.81 -9.05
C THR A 39 -1.36 32.81 -8.38
N TYR A 40 -2.51 32.52 -9.01
CA TYR A 40 -3.50 31.58 -8.49
C TYR A 40 -2.88 30.26 -7.98
N GLY A 41 -1.99 29.65 -8.78
CA GLY A 41 -1.33 28.40 -8.41
C GLY A 41 -0.41 28.53 -7.20
N ALA A 42 0.25 29.67 -7.03
CA ALA A 42 1.08 29.95 -5.85
C ALA A 42 0.22 30.17 -4.60
N PHE A 43 -0.89 30.90 -4.72
CA PHE A 43 -1.82 31.15 -3.62
C PHE A 43 -2.45 29.85 -3.09
N VAL A 44 -2.98 29.01 -3.99
CA VAL A 44 -3.58 27.72 -3.61
C VAL A 44 -2.54 26.81 -2.94
N LYS A 45 -1.31 26.78 -3.47
CA LYS A 45 -0.21 25.99 -2.89
C LYS A 45 0.19 26.49 -1.50
N ASP A 46 0.24 27.80 -1.30
CA ASP A 46 0.53 28.42 0.00
C ASP A 46 -0.56 28.10 1.03
N ARG A 47 -1.85 28.25 0.66
CA ARG A 47 -3.00 27.92 1.51
C ARG A 47 -3.00 26.44 1.93
N MET A 48 -2.73 25.52 0.99
CA MET A 48 -2.61 24.09 1.30
C MET A 48 -1.44 23.77 2.24
N ASN A 49 -0.30 24.44 2.07
CA ASN A 49 0.85 24.25 2.94
C ASN A 49 0.63 24.84 4.34
N LYS A 50 -0.03 26.00 4.45
CA LYS A 50 -0.45 26.60 5.72
C LYS A 50 -1.45 25.69 6.45
N ALA A 51 -2.44 25.14 5.76
CA ALA A 51 -3.39 24.19 6.34
C ALA A 51 -2.68 22.91 6.87
N ARG A 52 -1.70 22.38 6.11
CA ARG A 52 -0.89 21.25 6.55
C ARG A 52 -0.01 21.57 7.77
N LYS A 53 0.59 22.76 7.82
CA LYS A 53 1.41 23.20 8.95
C LYS A 53 0.57 23.47 10.20
N ALA A 54 -0.62 24.05 10.05
CA ALA A 54 -1.57 24.25 11.14
C ALA A 54 -2.04 22.89 11.72
N ALA A 55 -2.37 21.92 10.86
CA ALA A 55 -2.72 20.57 11.26
C ALA A 55 -1.57 19.79 11.94
N ALA A 56 -0.31 20.20 11.73
CA ALA A 56 0.86 19.59 12.36
C ALA A 56 1.23 20.21 13.71
N LEU A 57 0.78 21.45 14.01
CA LEU A 57 1.09 22.14 15.26
C LEU A 57 0.12 21.78 16.40
N GLU A 58 -1.09 21.33 16.07
CA GLU A 58 -2.05 20.77 17.03
C GLU A 58 -1.75 19.30 17.32
N THR A 59 -0.68 19.04 18.10
CA THR A 59 -0.40 17.71 18.63
C THR A 59 -1.29 17.43 19.84
N SER A 60 -2.52 16.99 19.55
CA SER A 60 -3.39 16.17 20.40
C SER A 60 -4.06 15.15 19.46
N PRO A 61 -4.28 13.89 19.89
CA PRO A 61 -4.05 12.70 19.06
C PRO A 61 -4.71 12.82 17.69
N ALA A 62 -3.89 12.63 16.66
CA ALA A 62 -4.22 12.76 15.25
C ALA A 62 -5.68 12.38 14.94
N PRO A 63 -6.47 13.24 14.27
CA PRO A 63 -7.65 12.76 13.59
C PRO A 63 -7.12 11.76 12.56
N GLN A 64 -7.44 10.48 12.80
CA GLN A 64 -7.22 9.41 11.86
C GLN A 64 -7.71 9.91 10.48
N PRO A 65 -7.01 9.59 9.38
CA PRO A 65 -7.50 9.93 8.06
C PRO A 65 -8.98 9.53 7.97
N PRO A 66 -9.86 10.35 7.37
CA PRO A 66 -11.27 10.03 7.30
C PRO A 66 -11.39 8.61 6.77
N ILE A 67 -11.95 7.75 7.61
CA ILE A 67 -12.28 6.37 7.32
C ILE A 67 -12.93 6.35 5.96
N THR A 68 -12.14 6.04 4.93
CA THR A 68 -12.70 5.74 3.61
C THR A 68 -13.75 4.66 3.89
N GLN A 69 -14.86 4.58 3.16
CA GLN A 69 -15.86 3.52 3.37
C GLN A 69 -15.31 2.06 3.33
N PHE A 70 -14.01 1.91 3.05
CA PHE A 70 -13.18 0.72 3.17
C PHE A 70 -12.56 0.45 4.56
N GLU A 71 -12.46 1.42 5.47
CA GLU A 71 -12.19 1.19 6.91
C GLU A 71 -13.50 0.75 7.60
N ARG A 72 -14.13 -0.27 7.04
CA ARG A 72 -15.21 -1.01 7.71
C ARG A 72 -14.61 -1.60 8.98
N GLU A 73 -15.14 -1.16 10.13
CA GLU A 73 -14.89 -1.67 11.49
C GLU A 73 -13.94 -2.87 11.57
N ARG A 74 -12.63 -2.61 11.52
CA ARG A 74 -11.64 -3.62 11.86
C ARG A 74 -11.61 -3.74 13.37
N ARG A 75 -11.91 -4.93 13.87
CA ARG A 75 -11.93 -5.21 15.31
C ARG A 75 -10.72 -6.05 15.68
N SER A 76 -10.19 -5.83 16.88
CA SER A 76 -9.22 -6.73 17.47
C SER A 76 -9.91 -8.05 17.77
N VAL A 77 -9.36 -9.13 17.24
CA VAL A 77 -9.79 -10.50 17.48
C VAL A 77 -8.77 -11.14 18.41
N ASP A 78 -9.22 -11.91 19.39
CA ASP A 78 -8.36 -12.69 20.28
C ASP A 78 -7.65 -13.81 19.49
N TYR A 79 -6.56 -13.41 18.85
CA TYR A 79 -5.72 -14.27 18.02
C TYR A 79 -4.30 -13.71 18.05
N PRO A 80 -3.49 -14.15 19.03
CA PRO A 80 -2.11 -13.76 19.16
C PRO A 80 -1.23 -14.23 18.00
N ARG A 81 -0.11 -13.55 17.82
CA ARG A 81 0.89 -13.86 16.80
C ARG A 81 1.37 -15.32 16.82
N GLN A 82 1.48 -15.91 18.00
CA GLN A 82 1.93 -17.29 18.21
C GLN A 82 1.05 -18.30 17.46
N TYR A 83 -0.27 -18.12 17.47
CA TYR A 83 -1.15 -19.01 16.71
C TYR A 83 -0.92 -18.90 15.21
N ALA A 84 -0.66 -17.69 14.70
CA ALA A 84 -0.31 -17.53 13.29
C ALA A 84 1.01 -18.24 12.94
N GLU A 85 2.00 -18.23 13.84
CA GLU A 85 3.27 -18.96 13.69
C GLU A 85 3.05 -20.49 13.69
N GLU A 86 2.24 -21.01 14.61
CA GLU A 86 1.87 -22.44 14.61
C GLU A 86 1.20 -22.86 13.30
N ARG A 87 0.35 -22.00 12.72
CA ARG A 87 -0.26 -22.27 11.40
C ARG A 87 0.78 -22.33 10.28
N TRP A 88 1.85 -21.53 10.35
CA TRP A 88 2.97 -21.63 9.41
C TRP A 88 3.73 -22.93 9.57
N ASP A 89 4.01 -23.35 10.81
CA ASP A 89 4.72 -24.59 11.08
C ASP A 89 3.92 -25.81 10.61
N ILE A 90 2.61 -25.81 10.84
CA ILE A 90 1.70 -26.85 10.32
C ILE A 90 1.74 -26.86 8.79
N HIS A 91 1.69 -25.70 8.14
CA HIS A 91 1.76 -25.63 6.68
C HIS A 91 3.11 -26.16 6.15
N GLN A 92 4.23 -25.82 6.78
CA GLN A 92 5.54 -26.32 6.39
C GLN A 92 5.68 -27.83 6.55
N ARG A 93 5.07 -28.42 7.59
CA ARG A 93 5.08 -29.88 7.80
C ARG A 93 4.20 -30.63 6.81
N LEU A 94 3.12 -30.01 6.34
CA LEU A 94 2.13 -30.64 5.46
C LEU A 94 2.35 -30.35 3.97
N SER A 95 3.20 -29.39 3.65
CA SER A 95 3.48 -29.01 2.27
C SER A 95 4.70 -29.79 1.76
N ASP A 96 4.51 -30.56 0.68
CA ASP A 96 5.60 -31.23 -0.03
C ASP A 96 6.43 -30.26 -0.92
N GLU A 97 6.07 -28.98 -0.94
CA GLU A 97 6.69 -27.96 -1.80
C GLU A 97 7.82 -27.24 -1.04
N GLU A 98 9.06 -27.45 -1.46
CA GLU A 98 10.22 -26.71 -0.94
C GLU A 98 10.16 -25.24 -1.38
N VAL A 99 9.59 -24.39 -0.54
CA VAL A 99 9.54 -22.94 -0.76
C VAL A 99 10.85 -22.30 -0.28
N PRO A 100 11.49 -21.43 -1.09
CA PRO A 100 12.69 -20.71 -0.67
C PRO A 100 12.49 -19.90 0.62
N PRO A 101 13.49 -19.84 1.52
CA PRO A 101 13.37 -19.13 2.80
C PRO A 101 13.02 -17.65 2.61
N ASP A 102 13.57 -17.00 1.59
CA ASP A 102 13.30 -15.59 1.27
C ASP A 102 11.81 -15.33 0.96
N VAL A 103 11.16 -16.27 0.27
CA VAL A 103 9.72 -16.21 -0.05
C VAL A 103 8.91 -16.35 1.23
N ILE A 104 9.29 -17.27 2.11
CA ILE A 104 8.62 -17.51 3.40
C ILE A 104 8.72 -16.27 4.28
N GLU A 105 9.91 -15.66 4.39
CA GLU A 105 10.10 -14.43 5.18
C GLU A 105 9.29 -13.26 4.63
N ALA A 106 9.29 -13.07 3.31
CA ALA A 106 8.50 -12.02 2.67
C ALA A 106 6.99 -12.23 2.90
N ALA A 107 6.51 -13.48 2.77
CA ALA A 107 5.13 -13.85 3.01
C ALA A 107 4.71 -13.63 4.48
N LYS A 108 5.52 -14.11 5.43
CA LYS A 108 5.34 -13.89 6.88
C LYS A 108 5.29 -12.39 7.21
N LYS A 109 6.24 -11.61 6.68
CA LYS A 109 6.29 -10.16 6.88
C LYS A 109 5.03 -9.46 6.38
N SER A 110 4.54 -9.83 5.19
CA SER A 110 3.30 -9.31 4.64
C SER A 110 2.11 -9.66 5.52
N MET A 111 2.03 -10.92 5.97
CA MET A 111 0.97 -11.38 6.86
C MET A 111 0.92 -10.59 8.16
N TYR A 112 2.07 -10.47 8.84
CA TYR A 112 2.12 -9.79 10.13
C TYR A 112 1.85 -8.30 10.02
N LYS A 113 2.31 -7.66 8.94
CA LYS A 113 2.03 -6.25 8.69
C LYS A 113 0.53 -5.96 8.57
N VAL A 114 -0.22 -6.87 7.96
CA VAL A 114 -1.65 -6.69 7.71
C VAL A 114 -2.51 -7.14 8.88
N LEU A 115 -2.19 -8.28 9.51
CA LEU A 115 -2.95 -8.82 10.63
C LEU A 115 -2.60 -8.16 11.96
N TYR A 116 -1.35 -7.73 12.18
CA TYR A 116 -0.89 -7.14 13.45
C TYR A 116 -0.33 -5.74 13.21
N PRO A 117 -1.18 -4.77 12.81
CA PRO A 117 -0.74 -3.41 12.59
C PRO A 117 -0.17 -2.81 13.88
N ASN A 118 0.86 -1.97 13.77
CA ASN A 118 1.51 -1.32 14.90
C ASN A 118 2.04 -2.27 16.00
N GLN A 119 2.39 -3.51 15.64
CA GLN A 119 2.80 -4.55 16.61
C GLN A 119 1.72 -4.88 17.64
N ALA A 120 0.44 -4.78 17.26
CA ALA A 120 -0.66 -5.24 18.08
C ALA A 120 -0.43 -6.70 18.53
N GLU A 121 -0.74 -6.98 19.80
CA GLU A 121 -0.66 -8.33 20.37
C GLU A 121 -1.60 -9.31 19.65
N ASN A 122 -2.76 -8.78 19.25
CA ASN A 122 -3.88 -9.51 18.67
C ASN A 122 -4.15 -9.08 17.22
N ALA A 123 -4.70 -10.00 16.43
CA ALA A 123 -5.00 -9.73 15.03
C ALA A 123 -6.13 -8.70 14.86
N VAL A 124 -5.97 -7.75 13.95
CA VAL A 124 -6.94 -6.69 13.66
C VAL A 124 -7.50 -6.89 12.25
N LEU A 125 -8.77 -7.26 12.17
CA LEU A 125 -9.41 -7.58 10.89
C LEU A 125 -10.91 -7.25 10.88
N GLU A 126 -11.48 -7.23 9.68
CA GLU A 126 -12.90 -6.96 9.51
C GLU A 126 -13.73 -8.16 9.97
N THR A 127 -14.62 -7.90 10.92
CA THR A 127 -15.55 -8.89 11.46
C THR A 127 -16.97 -8.40 11.22
N ARG A 128 -17.74 -9.15 10.40
CA ARG A 128 -19.21 -9.04 10.38
C ARG A 128 -19.76 -10.22 11.18
N ASP A 129 -20.47 -11.14 10.53
CA ASP A 129 -20.84 -12.44 11.11
C ASP A 129 -19.70 -13.47 11.01
N GLN A 130 -18.69 -13.18 10.17
CA GLN A 130 -17.59 -14.08 9.84
C GLN A 130 -16.26 -13.32 9.67
N TYR A 131 -15.20 -14.10 9.80
CA TYR A 131 -13.79 -13.91 9.41
C TYR A 131 -13.54 -13.33 8.03
N ILE A 132 -13.39 -12.03 7.77
CA ILE A 132 -13.02 -11.57 6.42
C ILE A 132 -11.48 -11.59 6.25
N CYS A 133 -10.99 -12.42 5.35
CA CYS A 133 -9.57 -12.50 5.04
C CYS A 133 -9.11 -11.24 4.27
N PRO A 134 -8.12 -10.48 4.78
CA PRO A 134 -7.67 -9.26 4.13
C PRO A 134 -6.87 -9.51 2.85
N PHE A 135 -6.41 -10.75 2.62
CA PHE A 135 -5.61 -11.12 1.45
C PHE A 135 -6.48 -11.66 0.31
N THR A 136 -7.47 -12.50 0.63
CA THR A 136 -8.31 -13.16 -0.39
C THR A 136 -9.70 -12.56 -0.52
N GLY A 137 -10.13 -11.72 0.43
CA GLY A 137 -11.50 -11.20 0.52
C GLY A 137 -12.55 -12.25 0.90
N LYS A 138 -12.15 -13.51 1.09
CA LYS A 138 -13.05 -14.61 1.46
C LYS A 138 -13.47 -14.54 2.92
N ARG A 139 -14.63 -15.11 3.22
CA ARG A 139 -15.18 -15.19 4.58
C ARG A 139 -14.90 -16.56 5.20
N PHE A 140 -14.61 -16.58 6.48
CA PHE A 140 -14.23 -17.78 7.24
C PHE A 140 -14.96 -17.83 8.58
N SER A 141 -15.35 -19.03 9.01
CA SER A 141 -15.98 -19.21 10.31
C SER A 141 -15.00 -19.18 11.48
N THR A 142 -13.71 -19.44 11.23
CA THR A 142 -12.66 -19.43 12.27
C THR A 142 -11.40 -18.74 11.76
N MET A 143 -10.62 -18.19 12.68
CA MET A 143 -9.36 -17.51 12.35
C MET A 143 -8.29 -18.48 11.84
N ASP A 144 -8.25 -19.72 12.34
CA ASP A 144 -7.29 -20.72 11.85
C ASP A 144 -7.51 -21.11 10.38
N LYS A 145 -8.78 -21.18 9.96
CA LYS A 145 -9.13 -21.42 8.56
C LYS A 145 -8.75 -20.23 7.68
N LEU A 146 -8.92 -19.01 8.20
CA LEU A 146 -8.51 -17.79 7.51
C LEU A 146 -7.00 -17.77 7.31
N VAL A 147 -6.21 -17.95 8.37
CA VAL A 147 -4.74 -17.94 8.31
C VAL A 147 -4.24 -19.10 7.46
N GLY A 148 -4.76 -20.31 7.67
CA GLY A 148 -4.41 -21.49 6.87
C GLY A 148 -4.67 -21.30 5.38
N SER A 149 -5.77 -20.64 5.01
CA SER A 149 -6.07 -20.33 3.60
C SER A 149 -5.26 -19.15 3.07
N ALA A 150 -4.79 -18.25 3.92
CA ALA A 150 -4.01 -17.08 3.51
C ALA A 150 -2.56 -17.46 3.15
N ILE A 151 -1.98 -18.44 3.86
CA ILE A 151 -0.57 -18.85 3.70
C ILE A 151 -0.22 -19.18 2.23
N PRO A 152 -0.94 -20.07 1.52
CA PRO A 152 -0.61 -20.38 0.12
C PRO A 152 -0.68 -19.15 -0.79
N THR A 153 -1.67 -18.29 -0.58
CA THR A 153 -1.83 -17.05 -1.37
C THR A 153 -0.66 -16.08 -1.13
N LEU A 154 -0.23 -15.96 0.12
CA LEU A 154 0.89 -15.10 0.49
C LEU A 154 2.22 -15.59 -0.09
N ILE A 155 2.43 -16.91 -0.11
CA ILE A 155 3.60 -17.53 -0.78
C ILE A 155 3.59 -17.19 -2.27
N GLN A 156 2.47 -17.40 -2.97
CA GLN A 156 2.34 -17.07 -4.39
C GLN A 156 2.63 -15.60 -4.68
N TRP A 157 2.12 -14.69 -3.84
CA TRP A 157 2.35 -13.26 -3.97
C TRP A 157 3.81 -12.89 -3.73
N ALA A 158 4.45 -13.47 -2.72
CA ALA A 158 5.86 -13.26 -2.43
C ALA A 158 6.75 -13.75 -3.57
N THR A 159 6.49 -14.94 -4.12
CA THR A 159 7.19 -15.46 -5.30
C THR A 159 7.04 -14.53 -6.51
N ALA A 160 5.82 -14.07 -6.80
CA ALA A 160 5.57 -13.13 -7.88
C ALA A 160 6.26 -11.78 -7.66
N GLN A 161 6.32 -11.31 -6.40
CA GLN A 161 6.96 -10.05 -6.06
C GLN A 161 8.48 -10.11 -6.24
N ILE A 162 9.13 -11.16 -5.73
CA ILE A 162 10.58 -11.37 -5.89
C ILE A 162 10.94 -11.44 -7.38
N ARG A 163 10.15 -12.16 -8.18
CA ARG A 163 10.35 -12.22 -9.64
C ARG A 163 10.28 -10.84 -10.29
N ARG A 164 9.26 -10.04 -9.96
CA ARG A 164 9.10 -8.68 -10.50
C ARG A 164 10.24 -7.76 -10.08
N ASP A 165 10.70 -7.86 -8.84
CA ASP A 165 11.79 -7.02 -8.35
C ASP A 165 13.13 -7.41 -8.98
N ALA A 166 13.37 -8.70 -9.26
CA ALA A 166 14.51 -9.15 -10.06
C ALA A 166 14.45 -8.63 -11.51
N GLU A 167 13.29 -8.70 -12.17
CA GLU A 167 13.09 -8.15 -13.53
C GLU A 167 13.35 -6.63 -13.56
N ARG A 168 12.88 -5.89 -12.54
CA ARG A 168 13.15 -4.45 -12.39
C ARG A 168 14.61 -4.14 -12.12
N ALA A 169 15.30 -4.95 -11.32
CA ALA A 169 16.73 -4.79 -11.06
C ALA A 169 17.55 -4.98 -12.35
N VAL A 170 17.24 -6.00 -13.15
CA VAL A 170 17.89 -6.23 -14.46
C VAL A 170 17.63 -5.07 -15.42
N ALA A 171 16.40 -4.53 -15.45
CA ALA A 171 16.09 -3.37 -16.27
C ALA A 171 16.91 -2.12 -15.86
N ARG A 172 17.04 -1.86 -14.55
CA ARG A 172 17.86 -0.75 -14.03
C ARG A 172 19.35 -0.92 -14.34
N SER A 173 19.88 -2.13 -14.22
CA SER A 173 21.29 -2.40 -14.55
C SER A 173 21.60 -2.22 -16.03
N LYS A 174 20.62 -2.45 -16.92
CA LYS A 174 20.75 -2.17 -18.36
C LYS A 174 20.57 -0.69 -18.74
N GLU A 175 19.96 0.11 -17.88
CA GLU A 175 19.78 1.56 -18.07
C GLU A 175 20.99 2.37 -17.57
N ASN A 176 21.76 1.81 -16.62
CA ASN A 176 22.98 2.40 -16.07
C ASN A 176 24.28 2.00 -16.80
N LEU A 177 24.17 1.30 -17.94
CA LEU A 177 25.28 0.84 -18.78
C LEU A 177 25.18 1.47 -20.16
#